data_AF-A0A953K5R6-F1
#
_entry.id   AF-A0A953K5R6-F1
#
_cell.length_a   1.000
_cell.length_b   1.000
_cell.length_c   1.000
_cell.angle_alpha   90.00
_cell.angle_beta   90.00
_cell.angle_gamma   90.00
#
_symmetry.space_group_name_H-M   'P 1'
#
loop_
_entity.id
_entity.type
_entity.pdbx_description
1 polymer ?
#
loop_
_entity_poly.entity_id
_entity_poly.type
_entity_poly.pdbx_seq_one_letter_code
_entity_poly.pdbx_strand_id
1 'polypeptide(L)'
;MRILLLVIFLLTRSVAQALPTDPSAVSVTTQGKNLFILKAPRKFIGATVEIRYFNGEIVNREKLMHRRIIIDFADVKTGAYVIRIDNGKESEEFQFIRK
;
A
#
# COMPACT_ATOMS: atom_id res chain seq x y z
N MET A 1 -5.58 11.03 54.80
CA MET A 1 -6.37 11.22 53.57
C MET A 1 -5.41 11.10 52.40
N ARG A 2 -5.30 9.87 51.88
CA ARG A 2 -4.49 9.51 50.72
C ARG A 2 -5.28 9.86 49.46
N ILE A 3 -4.56 10.15 48.37
CA ILE A 3 -5.03 10.26 46.97
C ILE A 3 -5.54 11.65 46.57
N LEU A 4 -4.62 12.49 46.11
CA LEU A 4 -4.90 13.39 44.99
C LEU A 4 -3.60 13.66 44.22
N LEU A 5 -3.16 12.61 43.52
CA LEU A 5 -2.07 12.60 42.55
C LEU A 5 -2.63 11.82 41.35
N LEU A 6 -2.28 12.20 40.12
CA LEU A 6 -2.83 11.74 38.83
C LEU A 6 -4.15 12.47 38.46
N VAL A 7 -4.34 13.14 37.34
CA VAL A 7 -3.97 12.86 35.94
C VAL A 7 -4.04 14.18 35.14
N ILE A 8 -2.92 14.85 34.82
CA ILE A 8 -2.91 15.97 33.85
C ILE A 8 -1.86 15.69 32.76
N PHE A 9 -1.79 14.44 32.30
CA PHE A 9 -0.77 14.05 31.33
C PHE A 9 -1.36 13.11 30.28
N LEU A 10 -2.25 13.59 29.41
CA LEU A 10 -2.74 12.80 28.27
C LEU A 10 -3.46 13.63 27.20
N LEU A 11 -2.90 14.76 26.77
CA LEU A 11 -3.37 15.43 25.55
C LEU A 11 -2.21 15.97 24.70
N THR A 12 -1.16 15.18 24.50
CA THR A 12 -0.27 15.38 23.35
C THR A 12 -0.80 14.52 22.21
N ARG A 13 -1.68 15.10 21.38
CA ARG A 13 -2.01 14.51 20.08
C ARG A 13 -0.77 14.61 19.20
N SER A 14 -0.04 13.51 19.06
CA SER A 14 0.98 13.39 18.01
C SER A 14 0.28 13.48 16.65
N VAL A 15 0.31 14.65 16.03
CA VAL A 15 0.01 14.79 14.60
C VAL A 15 1.24 14.27 13.87
N ALA A 16 1.19 13.02 13.43
CA ALA A 16 2.15 12.50 12.47
C ALA A 16 1.92 13.26 11.15
N GLN A 17 2.73 14.28 10.89
CA GLN A 17 2.80 14.91 9.58
C GLN A 17 3.42 13.89 8.62
N ALA A 18 2.66 13.50 7.61
CA ALA A 18 3.17 12.68 6.51
C ALA A 18 4.29 13.47 5.81
N LEU A 19 5.51 12.96 5.90
CA LEU A 19 6.67 13.47 5.18
C LEU A 19 6.38 13.41 3.67
N PRO A 20 6.72 14.43 2.87
CA PRO A 20 6.58 14.36 1.42
C PRO A 20 7.42 13.18 0.93
N THR A 21 6.74 12.13 0.45
CA THR A 21 7.39 10.97 -0.16
C THR A 21 8.14 11.47 -1.38
N ASP A 22 9.46 11.25 -1.41
CA ASP A 22 10.27 11.34 -2.63
C ASP A 22 9.49 10.76 -3.81
N PRO A 23 9.54 11.34 -5.02
CA PRO A 23 8.82 10.81 -6.16
C PRO A 23 9.22 9.34 -6.33
N SER A 24 8.30 8.44 -6.00
CA SER A 24 8.58 7.02 -6.03
C SER A 24 9.08 6.66 -7.43
N ALA A 25 10.21 5.94 -7.48
CA ALA A 25 10.75 5.41 -8.73
C ALA A 25 9.86 4.30 -9.32
N VAL A 26 8.78 3.93 -8.63
CA VAL A 26 7.73 3.05 -9.10
C VAL A 26 6.65 3.88 -9.78
N SER A 27 6.44 3.62 -11.07
CA SER A 27 5.39 4.29 -11.85
C SER A 27 4.16 3.40 -11.94
N VAL A 28 3.00 4.01 -11.73
CA VAL A 28 1.70 3.37 -11.85
C VAL A 28 1.00 3.92 -13.09
N THR A 29 0.37 3.05 -13.86
CA THR A 29 -0.54 3.47 -14.94
C THR A 29 -1.79 2.62 -14.87
N THR A 30 -2.95 3.28 -14.84
CA THR A 30 -4.24 2.61 -14.97
C THR A 30 -4.66 2.67 -16.44
N GLN A 31 -4.66 1.53 -17.16
CA GLN A 31 -5.11 1.45 -18.55
C GLN A 31 -6.47 0.73 -18.61
N GLY A 32 -7.54 1.42 -19.00
CA GLY A 32 -8.90 0.87 -18.92
C GLY A 32 -9.47 0.90 -17.49
N LYS A 33 -10.74 0.49 -17.33
CA LYS A 33 -11.46 0.63 -16.04
C LYS A 33 -10.91 -0.26 -14.93
N ASN A 34 -10.23 -1.36 -15.28
CA ASN A 34 -9.89 -2.45 -14.34
C ASN A 34 -8.41 -2.86 -14.33
N LEU A 35 -7.52 -2.27 -15.14
CA LEU A 35 -6.10 -2.68 -15.13
C LEU A 35 -5.26 -1.71 -14.31
N PHE A 36 -4.37 -2.30 -13.51
CA PHE A 36 -3.33 -1.57 -12.79
C PHE A 36 -1.97 -2.08 -13.26
N ILE A 37 -1.19 -1.19 -13.86
CA ILE A 37 0.15 -1.50 -14.34
C ILE A 37 1.15 -0.91 -13.37
N LEU A 38 1.92 -1.77 -12.72
CA LEU A 38 3.01 -1.39 -11.82
C LEU A 38 4.33 -1.57 -12.56
N LYS A 39 5.14 -0.51 -12.63
CA LYS A 39 6.51 -0.55 -13.14
C LYS A 39 7.47 -0.18 -12.02
N ALA A 40 8.23 -1.15 -11.54
CA ALA A 40 9.17 -0.98 -10.44
C ALA A 40 10.65 -0.95 -10.91
N PRO A 41 11.54 -0.30 -10.14
CA PRO A 41 12.99 -0.41 -10.33
C PRO A 41 13.50 -1.85 -10.19
N ARG A 42 14.69 -2.14 -10.75
CA ARG A 42 15.29 -3.50 -10.73
C ARG A 42 15.46 -4.08 -9.32
N LYS A 43 15.64 -3.23 -8.29
CA LYS A 43 15.77 -3.65 -6.88
C LYS A 43 14.54 -4.39 -6.32
N PHE A 44 13.40 -4.31 -7.01
CA PHE A 44 12.17 -5.00 -6.63
C PHE A 44 11.93 -6.30 -7.43
N ILE A 45 12.83 -6.72 -8.32
CA ILE A 45 12.69 -8.05 -8.95
C ILE A 45 12.82 -9.12 -7.86
N GLY A 46 11.87 -10.05 -7.79
CA GLY A 46 11.72 -11.04 -6.70
C GLY A 46 10.98 -10.52 -5.46
N ALA A 47 10.56 -9.25 -5.45
CA ALA A 47 9.71 -8.69 -4.40
C ALA A 47 8.35 -9.39 -4.36
N THR A 48 7.72 -9.38 -3.21
CA THR A 48 6.34 -9.81 -3.05
C THR A 48 5.42 -8.65 -3.43
N VAL A 49 4.51 -8.89 -4.37
CA VAL A 49 3.37 -8.02 -4.65
C VAL A 49 2.16 -8.63 -3.95
N GLU A 50 1.58 -7.87 -3.02
CA GLU A 50 0.39 -8.24 -2.27
C GLU A 50 -0.73 -7.27 -2.60
N ILE A 51 -1.90 -7.81 -2.96
CA ILE A 51 -3.10 -7.04 -3.26
C ILE A 51 -4.10 -7.35 -2.16
N ARG A 52 -4.52 -6.31 -1.43
CA ARG A 52 -5.52 -6.40 -0.37
C ARG A 52 -6.76 -5.61 -0.76
N TYR A 53 -7.92 -6.12 -0.42
CA TYR A 53 -9.15 -5.33 -0.41
C TYR A 53 -9.16 -4.39 0.81
N PHE A 54 -10.01 -3.36 0.81
CA PHE A 54 -10.02 -2.33 1.86
C PHE A 54 -10.24 -2.88 3.28
N ASN A 55 -10.91 -4.03 3.40
CA ASN A 55 -11.14 -4.73 4.67
C ASN A 55 -9.91 -5.52 5.17
N GLY A 56 -8.79 -5.49 4.44
CA GLY A 56 -7.57 -6.23 4.74
C GLY A 56 -7.52 -7.65 4.15
N GLU A 57 -8.57 -8.12 3.47
CA GLU A 57 -8.60 -9.42 2.80
C GLU A 57 -7.55 -9.47 1.69
N ILE A 58 -6.67 -10.48 1.72
CA ILE A 58 -5.67 -10.69 0.67
C ILE A 58 -6.39 -11.29 -0.54
N VAL A 59 -6.39 -10.55 -1.63
CA VAL A 59 -6.99 -10.93 -2.91
C VAL A 59 -6.00 -11.77 -3.71
N ASN A 60 -4.73 -11.35 -3.72
CA ASN A 60 -3.66 -12.07 -4.38
C ASN A 60 -2.31 -11.72 -3.73
N ARG A 61 -1.36 -12.65 -3.79
CA ARG A 61 0.02 -12.48 -3.37
C ARG A 61 0.93 -13.25 -4.32
N GLU A 62 1.82 -12.56 -5.01
CA GLU A 62 2.73 -13.16 -5.98
C GLU A 62 4.11 -12.50 -5.99
N LYS A 63 5.05 -13.08 -6.74
CA LYS A 63 6.40 -12.54 -6.90
C LYS A 63 6.50 -11.67 -8.14
N LEU A 64 7.13 -10.51 -8.01
CA LEU A 64 7.46 -9.64 -9.13
C LEU A 64 8.61 -10.24 -9.95
N MET A 65 8.29 -11.00 -10.98
CA MET A 65 9.30 -11.70 -11.80
C MET A 65 10.07 -10.75 -12.74
N HIS A 66 9.47 -9.64 -13.13
CA HIS A 66 10.04 -8.64 -14.05
C HIS A 66 9.84 -7.23 -13.50
N ARG A 67 10.47 -6.22 -14.11
CA ARG A 67 10.26 -4.82 -13.71
C ARG A 67 8.83 -4.30 -13.86
N ARG A 68 7.94 -5.08 -14.47
CA ARG A 68 6.55 -4.72 -14.75
C ARG A 68 5.63 -5.87 -14.38
N ILE A 69 4.52 -5.54 -13.74
CA ILE A 69 3.39 -6.44 -13.53
C ILE A 69 2.10 -5.73 -13.93
N ILE A 70 1.15 -6.50 -14.45
CA ILE A 70 -0.18 -6.04 -14.83
C ILE A 70 -1.15 -6.80 -13.94
N ILE A 71 -1.93 -6.05 -13.18
CA ILE A 71 -2.95 -6.60 -12.28
C ILE A 71 -4.29 -6.30 -12.93
N ASP A 72 -5.04 -7.35 -13.24
CA ASP A 72 -6.40 -7.24 -13.77
C ASP A 72 -7.42 -7.38 -12.65
N PHE A 73 -8.24 -6.35 -12.46
CA PHE A 73 -9.33 -6.33 -11.51
C PHE A 73 -10.67 -6.69 -12.15
N ALA A 74 -10.73 -7.24 -13.36
CA ALA A 74 -11.98 -7.56 -14.05
C ALA A 74 -12.91 -8.47 -13.23
N ASP A 75 -12.37 -9.53 -12.61
CA ASP A 75 -13.16 -10.59 -11.96
C ASP A 75 -13.22 -10.49 -10.42
N VAL A 76 -12.88 -9.33 -9.85
CA VAL A 76 -12.94 -9.09 -8.41
C VAL A 76 -14.03 -8.09 -8.03
N LYS A 77 -14.35 -7.95 -6.74
CA LYS A 77 -15.41 -7.08 -6.24
C LYS A 77 -15.12 -5.60 -6.55
N THR A 78 -16.14 -4.75 -6.72
CA THR A 78 -15.94 -3.28 -6.75
C THR A 78 -15.44 -2.78 -5.39
N GLY A 79 -14.73 -1.66 -5.38
CA GLY A 79 -14.24 -1.03 -4.16
C GLY A 79 -12.76 -0.66 -4.20
N ALA A 80 -12.22 -0.36 -3.02
CA ALA A 80 -10.84 0.08 -2.86
C ALA A 80 -9.91 -1.09 -2.56
N TYR A 81 -8.73 -1.03 -3.16
CA TYR A 81 -7.65 -2.00 -3.04
C TYR A 81 -6.35 -1.31 -2.67
N VAL A 82 -5.52 -2.02 -1.92
CA VAL A 82 -4.15 -1.63 -1.59
C VAL A 82 -3.21 -2.64 -2.25
N ILE A 83 -2.34 -2.15 -3.13
CA ILE A 83 -1.28 -2.92 -3.78
C ILE A 83 0.02 -2.57 -3.06
N ARG A 84 0.61 -3.53 -2.35
CA ARG A 84 1.90 -3.40 -1.70
C ARG A 84 2.95 -4.17 -2.46
N ILE A 85 4.10 -3.55 -2.69
CA ILE A 85 5.31 -4.23 -3.16
C ILE A 85 6.37 -4.21 -2.05
N ASP A 86 7.00 -5.34 -1.78
CA ASP A 86 7.93 -5.50 -0.65
C ASP A 86 9.08 -6.44 -1.02
N ASN A 87 10.33 -5.97 -0.92
CA ASN A 87 11.53 -6.77 -1.17
C ASN A 87 12.30 -7.18 0.10
N GLY A 88 11.70 -7.01 1.27
CA GLY A 88 12.27 -7.24 2.60
C GLY A 88 13.12 -6.10 3.15
N LYS A 89 13.51 -5.13 2.30
CA LYS A 89 14.27 -3.93 2.71
C LYS A 89 13.44 -2.67 2.62
N GLU A 90 12.64 -2.58 1.57
CA GLU A 90 11.79 -1.45 1.25
C GLU A 90 10.41 -1.96 0.83
N SER A 91 9.41 -1.16 1.15
CA SER A 91 8.03 -1.42 0.76
C SER A 91 7.37 -0.16 0.23
N GLU A 92 6.56 -0.31 -0.81
CA GLU A 92 5.74 0.77 -1.34
C GLU A 92 4.29 0.30 -1.44
N GLU A 93 3.36 1.21 -1.17
CA GLU A 93 1.92 0.93 -1.21
C GLU A 93 1.22 1.89 -2.18
N PHE A 94 0.27 1.35 -2.94
CA PHE A 94 -0.52 2.07 -3.92
C PHE A 94 -1.99 1.77 -3.70
N GLN A 95 -2.85 2.76 -3.91
CA GLN A 95 -4.29 2.59 -3.83
C GLN A 95 -4.89 2.51 -5.23
N PHE A 96 -5.87 1.63 -5.40
CA PHE A 96 -6.65 1.50 -6.63
C PHE A 96 -8.14 1.39 -6.30
N ILE A 97 -8.98 2.10 -7.05
CA ILE A 97 -10.44 2.07 -6.89
C ILE A 97 -11.04 1.44 -8.14
N ARG A 98 -11.61 0.24 -7.98
CA ARG A 98 -12.43 -0.40 -9.01
C ARG A 98 -13.86 0.12 -8.90
N LYS A 99 -14.29 0.88 -9.90
CA LYS A 99 -15.64 1.46 -10.00
C LYS A 99 -16.62 0.51 -10.66
#